data_AF-A0AB72U9A7-F1
#
_entry.id   AF-A0AB72U9A7-F1
#
_cell.length_a   1.000
_cell.length_b   1.000
_cell.length_c   1.000
_cell.angle_alpha   90.00
_cell.angle_beta   90.00
_cell.angle_gamma   90.00
#
_symmetry.space_group_name_H-M   'P 1'
#
loop_
_entity.id
_entity.type
_entity.pdbx_description
1 polymer ?
#
loop_
_entity_poly.entity_id
_entity_poly.type
_entity_poly.pdbx_seq_one_letter_code
_entity_poly.pdbx_strand_id
1 'polypeptide(L)'
;MARIIGTNEDDVLNHTSRGRDIIYGLDGDDEIHFSESDTVIGGAGADSFFVSGRSDDYVLSYATSREPLTFKFYNNEDAPSGEQVAELDVSGGDADGDQLIVGEYGDHISQKLGVIGTDGDDYFEGEISAVEGGGGADTINFDFRDIFPSSYSRYAPTVAYGSSPEAIYFDQDSMKGYGGDAEGDRISFADDSELRDLNIRGSNHDDLLIGGEERGGTLFGAGGDDLMIGRGGDNTMVGDTGNDTLMGNDGDDHLTGGSGADFLDGGSGQDTISYQTSAEAVHIDLGAGIAEGGDANGDVLIDVEDIFGTSHRDLLIGDDQDNNIDGYFGYDTIYGNGGDDTLTGATAYGGEGNDTLSGTEYGQPDRDYLYGDAGDDTILGNEGGDYLYGGEGNDTVLAGEVYYDDDLFPPDGTHADGGDGDDIVKGHNADDFLYGGTGNDLIEGGMGDDAMYGEDGQDIMRGDHGDDQLVAGAGRDLLEGGRGADRMFGQDGHDVLRGDHGEDALFGGDGNDLLTGGASSDNFVWVRFEGGAERDRITDFEAGENGDRLLLGKTFQEKSGIDDFDDFIHHAEQNDTGVYVDFSGGRHYSYGVQIDGIEIGDLVEGNVAFDVDDYGSL
;
A
#
# COMPACT_ATOMS: atom_id res chain seq x y z
N MET A 1 -16.17 1.25 50.80
CA MET A 1 -17.59 0.84 50.92
C MET A 1 -18.19 1.34 52.23
N ALA A 2 -18.28 2.65 52.38
CA ALA A 2 -19.37 3.30 53.07
C ALA A 2 -20.64 3.22 52.18
N ARG A 3 -21.81 3.24 52.81
CA ARG A 3 -23.09 3.49 52.13
C ARG A 3 -23.62 4.81 52.64
N ILE A 4 -23.82 5.76 51.74
CA ILE A 4 -24.47 7.04 52.04
C ILE A 4 -25.90 6.90 51.53
N ILE A 5 -26.88 7.23 52.38
CA ILE A 5 -28.28 7.12 52.04
C ILE A 5 -28.91 8.47 52.40
N GLY A 6 -29.50 9.14 51.41
CA GLY A 6 -30.30 10.33 51.59
C GLY A 6 -31.59 10.05 52.37
N THR A 7 -32.43 11.06 52.48
CA THR A 7 -33.77 11.02 53.07
C THR A 7 -34.81 11.29 51.99
N ASN A 8 -36.11 11.20 52.30
CA ASN A 8 -37.17 11.42 51.32
C ASN A 8 -37.48 12.93 51.10
N GLU A 9 -36.47 13.81 51.17
CA GLU A 9 -36.58 15.26 51.01
C GLU A 9 -35.32 15.82 50.32
N ASP A 10 -35.47 16.80 49.42
CA ASP A 10 -34.43 17.54 48.65
C ASP A 10 -33.08 17.73 49.39
N ASP A 11 -32.21 16.72 49.35
CA ASP A 11 -31.00 16.60 50.16
C ASP A 11 -29.76 17.07 49.40
N VAL A 12 -28.82 17.73 50.10
CA VAL A 12 -27.49 18.02 49.54
C VAL A 12 -26.46 17.05 50.11
N LEU A 13 -26.06 16.05 49.32
CA LEU A 13 -25.10 15.02 49.70
C LEU A 13 -23.70 15.41 49.21
N ASN A 14 -22.75 15.60 50.14
CA ASN A 14 -21.36 15.90 49.80
C ASN A 14 -20.43 14.76 50.21
N HIS A 15 -19.79 14.13 49.24
CA HIS A 15 -18.82 13.06 49.44
C HIS A 15 -17.54 13.30 48.63
N THR A 16 -16.39 13.30 49.29
CA THR A 16 -15.09 13.60 48.64
C THR A 16 -14.00 12.61 49.07
N SER A 17 -14.35 11.33 49.22
CA SER A 17 -13.47 10.29 49.76
C SER A 17 -12.88 9.40 48.65
N ARG A 18 -11.62 8.98 48.82
CA ARG A 18 -10.84 8.22 47.80
C ARG A 18 -11.13 6.71 47.80
N GLY A 19 -12.38 6.29 47.68
CA GLY A 19 -12.67 4.86 47.58
C GLY A 19 -14.08 4.56 47.13
N ARG A 20 -14.25 3.38 46.50
CA ARG A 20 -15.55 2.89 45.98
C ARG A 20 -16.61 2.81 47.08
N ASP A 21 -17.46 3.82 47.17
CA ASP A 21 -18.62 3.89 48.02
C ASP A 21 -19.90 3.89 47.17
N ILE A 22 -21.03 3.57 47.80
CA ILE A 22 -22.34 3.59 47.11
C ILE A 22 -23.18 4.68 47.77
N ILE A 23 -23.65 5.63 46.97
CA ILE A 23 -24.49 6.75 47.41
C ILE A 23 -25.90 6.50 46.89
N TYR A 24 -26.91 6.58 47.76
CA TYR A 24 -28.32 6.46 47.40
C TYR A 24 -28.99 7.82 47.59
N GLY A 25 -29.47 8.44 46.52
CA GLY A 25 -30.55 9.43 46.56
C GLY A 25 -31.87 8.69 46.86
N LEU A 26 -32.78 9.28 47.62
CA LEU A 26 -34.12 8.71 47.84
C LEU A 26 -35.15 9.65 47.17
N ASP A 27 -36.43 9.58 47.54
CA ASP A 27 -37.45 10.45 46.92
C ASP A 27 -37.17 11.95 47.22
N GLY A 28 -37.13 12.84 46.23
CA GLY A 28 -36.84 14.28 46.39
C GLY A 28 -35.98 14.84 45.26
N ASP A 29 -35.80 16.18 45.19
CA ASP A 29 -34.88 16.82 44.24
C ASP A 29 -33.49 16.97 44.92
N ASP A 30 -32.64 15.94 44.86
CA ASP A 30 -31.37 15.88 45.60
C ASP A 30 -30.19 16.53 44.83
N GLU A 31 -29.24 17.17 45.53
CA GLU A 31 -27.98 17.68 45.00
C GLU A 31 -26.80 16.82 45.49
N ILE A 32 -26.22 15.99 44.63
CA ILE A 32 -25.23 14.97 45.02
C ILE A 32 -23.86 15.31 44.45
N HIS A 33 -22.96 15.73 45.34
CA HIS A 33 -21.54 15.97 45.07
C HIS A 33 -20.74 14.74 45.46
N PHE A 34 -20.03 14.13 44.51
CA PHE A 34 -19.25 12.92 44.76
C PHE A 34 -17.87 12.94 44.09
N SER A 35 -17.00 12.01 44.51
CA SER A 35 -15.63 11.88 44.02
C SER A 35 -15.29 10.46 43.58
N GLU A 36 -14.10 10.31 43.00
CA GLU A 36 -13.47 9.08 42.46
C GLU A 36 -14.12 7.73 42.88
N SER A 37 -14.60 6.99 41.86
CA SER A 37 -15.01 5.57 41.92
C SER A 37 -16.28 5.23 42.74
N ASP A 38 -17.08 6.23 43.12
CA ASP A 38 -18.38 6.00 43.76
C ASP A 38 -19.45 5.54 42.75
N THR A 39 -20.32 4.64 43.17
CA THR A 39 -21.56 4.33 42.45
C THR A 39 -22.68 5.13 43.08
N VAL A 40 -23.32 6.00 42.31
CA VAL A 40 -24.50 6.73 42.78
C VAL A 40 -25.74 6.08 42.19
N ILE A 41 -26.74 5.87 43.04
CA ILE A 41 -28.06 5.36 42.68
C ILE A 41 -29.05 6.45 43.07
N GLY A 42 -29.59 7.16 42.08
CA GLY A 42 -30.61 8.20 42.29
C GLY A 42 -31.94 7.64 42.80
N GLY A 43 -32.73 8.50 43.44
CA GLY A 43 -34.08 8.19 43.88
C GLY A 43 -35.13 8.79 42.95
N ALA A 44 -36.37 8.98 43.42
CA ALA A 44 -37.44 9.56 42.60
C ALA A 44 -37.53 11.09 42.79
N GLY A 45 -37.20 11.87 41.76
CA GLY A 45 -37.26 13.35 41.75
C GLY A 45 -36.21 13.94 40.80
N ALA A 46 -36.13 15.28 40.71
CA ALA A 46 -35.21 15.97 39.82
C ALA A 46 -33.83 16.16 40.46
N ASP A 47 -33.03 15.10 40.48
CA ASP A 47 -31.70 15.10 41.11
C ASP A 47 -30.64 15.82 40.25
N SER A 48 -29.74 16.55 40.91
CA SER A 48 -28.56 17.19 40.31
C SER A 48 -27.26 16.56 40.80
N PHE A 49 -26.43 16.08 39.88
CA PHE A 49 -25.19 15.37 40.20
C PHE A 49 -23.96 16.21 39.84
N PHE A 50 -23.01 16.27 40.77
CA PHE A 50 -21.77 17.04 40.68
C PHE A 50 -20.58 16.11 40.90
N VAL A 51 -19.80 15.88 39.84
CA VAL A 51 -18.65 14.95 39.90
C VAL A 51 -17.34 15.74 39.96
N SER A 52 -16.45 15.36 40.88
CA SER A 52 -15.08 15.92 40.96
C SER A 52 -14.04 14.82 41.24
N GLY A 53 -13.05 14.61 40.35
CA GLY A 53 -12.06 13.52 40.52
C GLY A 53 -11.03 13.39 39.39
N ARG A 54 -10.10 12.43 39.52
CA ARG A 54 -8.94 12.20 38.62
C ARG A 54 -8.90 10.79 37.98
N SER A 55 -10.04 10.15 37.70
CA SER A 55 -10.09 8.72 37.33
C SER A 55 -10.74 8.48 35.97
N ASP A 56 -10.36 7.38 35.32
CA ASP A 56 -10.69 7.05 33.93
C ASP A 56 -12.07 6.34 33.73
N ASP A 57 -12.87 6.15 34.80
CA ASP A 57 -14.13 5.38 34.72
C ASP A 57 -15.17 5.91 35.73
N TYR A 58 -16.34 6.33 35.26
CA TYR A 58 -17.47 6.78 36.09
C TYR A 58 -18.76 6.05 35.69
N VAL A 59 -19.18 5.05 36.46
CA VAL A 59 -20.45 4.36 36.18
C VAL A 59 -21.57 4.95 37.03
N LEU A 60 -22.56 5.55 36.38
CA LEU A 60 -23.72 6.17 37.01
C LEU A 60 -25.00 5.45 36.56
N SER A 61 -25.49 4.54 37.40
CA SER A 61 -26.70 3.76 37.11
C SER A 61 -27.84 4.20 38.03
N TYR A 62 -28.92 4.66 37.43
CA TYR A 62 -30.16 5.05 38.11
C TYR A 62 -31.28 4.09 37.71
N ALA A 63 -32.39 4.10 38.45
CA ALA A 63 -33.51 3.20 38.17
C ALA A 63 -34.77 4.04 38.07
N THR A 64 -35.28 4.24 36.84
CA THR A 64 -36.60 4.81 36.52
C THR A 64 -36.95 6.06 37.34
N SER A 65 -36.53 7.23 36.86
CA SER A 65 -36.99 8.51 37.38
C SER A 65 -38.20 8.99 36.57
N ARG A 66 -39.23 9.52 37.24
CA ARG A 66 -40.39 10.15 36.59
C ARG A 66 -40.26 11.66 36.40
N GLU A 67 -39.13 12.23 36.83
CA GLU A 67 -38.83 13.66 36.76
C GLU A 67 -37.41 13.85 36.18
N PRO A 68 -37.14 14.99 35.50
CA PRO A 68 -35.88 15.19 34.77
C PRO A 68 -34.65 15.25 35.68
N LEU A 69 -33.58 14.56 35.31
CA LEU A 69 -32.29 14.59 35.97
C LEU A 69 -31.36 15.64 35.34
N THR A 70 -30.43 16.20 36.12
CA THR A 70 -29.39 17.09 35.61
C THR A 70 -28.01 16.65 36.05
N PHE A 71 -27.15 16.30 35.10
CA PHE A 71 -25.76 15.92 35.35
C PHE A 71 -24.84 17.08 34.97
N LYS A 72 -24.00 17.51 35.92
CA LYS A 72 -23.00 18.57 35.70
C LYS A 72 -21.61 18.12 36.11
N PHE A 73 -20.69 18.16 35.16
CA PHE A 73 -19.29 17.81 35.38
C PHE A 73 -18.45 19.06 35.57
N TYR A 74 -17.50 19.02 36.52
CA TYR A 74 -16.58 20.11 36.81
C TYR A 74 -15.15 19.60 36.92
N ASN A 75 -14.24 20.17 36.11
CA ASN A 75 -12.82 19.82 36.16
C ASN A 75 -12.05 20.64 37.19
N ASN A 76 -10.93 20.09 37.70
CA ASN A 76 -10.14 20.69 38.78
C ASN A 76 -8.78 21.17 38.24
N GLU A 77 -8.49 22.48 38.31
CA GLU A 77 -7.44 23.27 37.62
C GLU A 77 -5.95 22.80 37.70
N ASP A 78 -5.61 21.64 38.28
CA ASP A 78 -4.23 21.24 38.64
C ASP A 78 -3.77 19.87 38.08
N ALA A 79 -4.31 19.38 36.95
CA ALA A 79 -3.96 18.07 36.38
C ALA A 79 -2.80 18.13 35.35
N PRO A 80 -1.78 17.26 35.42
CA PRO A 80 -0.76 17.17 34.38
C PRO A 80 -1.30 16.43 33.14
N SER A 81 -0.85 16.86 31.96
CA SER A 81 -1.20 16.35 30.63
C SER A 81 -1.17 14.82 30.53
N GLY A 82 -2.35 14.21 30.47
CA GLY A 82 -2.57 12.80 30.20
C GLY A 82 -4.05 12.58 29.87
N GLU A 83 -4.31 11.81 28.82
CA GLU A 83 -5.62 11.42 28.31
C GLU A 83 -6.43 10.71 29.41
N GLN A 84 -7.59 11.25 29.77
CA GLN A 84 -8.53 10.64 30.73
C GLN A 84 -9.86 10.46 30.00
N VAL A 85 -10.16 9.22 29.62
CA VAL A 85 -11.48 8.82 29.11
C VAL A 85 -12.41 8.76 30.32
N ALA A 86 -13.67 9.17 30.18
CA ALA A 86 -14.67 9.01 31.23
C ALA A 86 -15.89 8.35 30.58
N GLU A 87 -15.95 7.02 30.62
CA GLU A 87 -17.11 6.29 30.11
C GLU A 87 -18.24 6.37 31.14
N LEU A 88 -19.35 7.03 30.76
CA LEU A 88 -20.52 7.24 31.60
C LEU A 88 -21.73 6.50 31.02
N ASP A 89 -21.96 5.27 31.48
CA ASP A 89 -23.14 4.49 31.11
C ASP A 89 -24.36 4.97 31.91
N VAL A 90 -25.09 5.95 31.35
CA VAL A 90 -26.32 6.52 31.90
C VAL A 90 -27.50 5.66 31.49
N SER A 91 -27.65 4.47 32.08
CA SER A 91 -28.79 3.60 31.76
C SER A 91 -30.00 3.86 32.65
N GLY A 92 -31.10 4.34 32.04
CA GLY A 92 -32.47 4.23 32.56
C GLY A 92 -33.10 5.50 33.13
N GLY A 93 -33.47 6.44 32.27
CA GLY A 93 -34.56 7.39 32.49
C GLY A 93 -35.90 6.73 32.17
N ASP A 94 -37.01 7.35 32.58
CA ASP A 94 -38.32 7.19 31.92
C ASP A 94 -39.04 8.55 31.90
N ALA A 95 -38.26 9.64 31.93
CA ALA A 95 -38.72 11.00 32.17
C ALA A 95 -38.25 11.97 31.10
N ASP A 96 -39.21 12.51 30.36
CA ASP A 96 -39.02 13.64 29.45
C ASP A 96 -38.21 14.78 30.10
N GLY A 97 -37.00 15.09 29.58
CA GLY A 97 -36.29 16.33 29.92
C GLY A 97 -34.90 16.19 30.54
N ASP A 98 -34.27 15.01 30.55
CA ASP A 98 -32.98 14.83 31.23
C ASP A 98 -31.91 15.74 30.60
N GLN A 99 -31.04 16.32 31.42
CA GLN A 99 -29.99 17.25 31.00
C GLN A 99 -28.60 16.74 31.37
N LEU A 100 -27.75 16.54 30.38
CA LEU A 100 -26.33 16.28 30.58
C LEU A 100 -25.52 17.46 30.05
N ILE A 101 -24.89 18.19 30.97
CA ILE A 101 -24.09 19.37 30.65
C ILE A 101 -22.67 19.16 31.15
N VAL A 102 -21.72 19.03 30.22
CA VAL A 102 -20.29 18.99 30.54
C VAL A 102 -19.75 20.42 30.46
N GLY A 103 -19.47 21.02 31.62
CA GLY A 103 -19.04 22.42 31.72
C GLY A 103 -17.53 22.58 31.95
N GLU A 104 -16.96 23.67 31.43
CA GLU A 104 -15.56 24.05 31.64
C GLU A 104 -15.30 24.69 33.03
N TYR A 105 -14.21 24.27 33.67
CA TYR A 105 -13.44 25.09 34.60
C TYR A 105 -11.94 24.79 34.43
N GLY A 106 -11.30 25.57 33.56
CA GLY A 106 -9.85 25.59 33.35
C GLY A 106 -9.38 24.86 32.09
N ASP A 107 -8.30 25.38 31.51
CA ASP A 107 -7.64 24.81 30.33
C ASP A 107 -7.17 23.38 30.67
N HIS A 108 -7.42 22.43 29.75
CA HIS A 108 -6.93 21.05 29.71
C HIS A 108 -7.82 19.98 30.37
N ILE A 109 -8.55 19.19 29.55
CA ILE A 109 -8.67 17.71 29.52
C ILE A 109 -9.81 17.37 28.55
N SER A 110 -9.54 16.58 27.50
CA SER A 110 -10.59 16.04 26.63
C SER A 110 -11.36 14.93 27.35
N GLN A 111 -12.67 15.07 27.53
CA GLN A 111 -13.51 13.98 28.08
C GLN A 111 -14.18 13.24 26.92
N LYS A 112 -14.01 11.91 26.84
CA LYS A 112 -14.72 11.07 25.86
C LYS A 112 -15.94 10.46 26.56
N LEU A 113 -17.12 11.04 26.32
CA LEU A 113 -18.39 10.55 26.86
C LEU A 113 -19.16 9.76 25.78
N GLY A 114 -19.70 8.60 26.17
CA GLY A 114 -20.69 7.83 25.42
C GLY A 114 -21.98 7.77 26.23
N VAL A 115 -23.12 8.15 25.65
CA VAL A 115 -24.43 8.15 26.33
C VAL A 115 -25.30 7.05 25.72
N ILE A 116 -25.93 6.22 26.55
CA ILE A 116 -26.78 5.10 26.12
C ILE A 116 -28.17 5.24 26.75
N GLY A 117 -29.23 5.19 25.94
CA GLY A 117 -30.61 5.05 26.45
C GLY A 117 -31.25 6.37 26.87
N THR A 118 -31.24 7.35 25.98
CA THR A 118 -32.07 8.58 26.09
C THR A 118 -33.54 8.17 25.94
N ASP A 119 -34.43 8.66 26.80
CA ASP A 119 -35.87 8.44 26.62
C ASP A 119 -36.67 9.64 27.10
N GLY A 120 -37.63 10.07 26.30
CA GLY A 120 -38.25 11.39 26.43
C GLY A 120 -37.45 12.49 25.72
N ASP A 121 -37.80 13.78 25.94
CA ASP A 121 -37.14 14.91 25.27
C ASP A 121 -35.86 15.36 26.03
N ASP A 122 -34.68 14.79 25.74
CA ASP A 122 -33.44 15.03 26.49
C ASP A 122 -32.54 16.15 25.91
N TYR A 123 -31.59 16.67 26.70
CA TYR A 123 -30.63 17.72 26.29
C TYR A 123 -29.19 17.34 26.67
N PHE A 124 -28.33 17.22 25.67
CA PHE A 124 -26.90 16.90 25.81
C PHE A 124 -26.04 18.06 25.29
N GLU A 125 -25.06 18.51 26.08
CA GLU A 125 -24.11 19.54 25.66
C GLU A 125 -22.70 19.27 26.22
N GLY A 126 -21.70 19.24 25.34
CA GLY A 126 -20.28 19.17 25.73
C GLY A 126 -19.38 18.42 24.74
N GLU A 127 -18.17 18.06 25.21
CA GLU A 127 -17.25 17.17 24.49
C GLU A 127 -17.77 15.72 24.52
N ILE A 128 -18.69 15.40 23.61
CA ILE A 128 -19.33 14.08 23.51
C ILE A 128 -18.82 13.38 22.25
N SER A 129 -18.51 12.09 22.36
CA SER A 129 -18.00 11.31 21.22
C SER A 129 -19.03 10.39 20.60
N ALA A 130 -20.01 9.94 21.37
CA ALA A 130 -21.09 9.10 20.89
C ALA A 130 -22.37 9.28 21.71
N VAL A 131 -23.52 9.20 21.04
CA VAL A 131 -24.84 9.14 21.66
C VAL A 131 -25.63 8.01 21.00
N GLU A 132 -26.21 7.11 21.80
CA GLU A 132 -27.24 6.19 21.32
C GLU A 132 -28.61 6.84 21.62
N GLY A 133 -29.27 7.31 20.57
CA GLY A 133 -30.59 7.93 20.66
C GLY A 133 -31.65 6.87 20.98
N GLY A 134 -32.43 7.12 22.03
CA GLY A 134 -33.67 6.42 22.31
C GLY A 134 -34.87 7.37 22.19
N GLY A 135 -36.06 6.92 22.57
CA GLY A 135 -37.29 7.56 22.06
C GLY A 135 -37.65 8.89 22.70
N GLY A 136 -37.76 9.95 21.90
CA GLY A 136 -38.27 11.28 22.28
C GLY A 136 -37.65 12.37 21.40
N ALA A 137 -37.87 13.67 21.67
CA ALA A 137 -37.29 14.75 20.86
C ALA A 137 -36.05 15.35 21.52
N ASP A 138 -34.90 14.73 21.29
CA ASP A 138 -33.64 15.07 21.95
C ASP A 138 -32.97 16.32 21.32
N THR A 139 -32.13 17.00 22.10
CA THR A 139 -31.25 18.06 21.60
C THR A 139 -29.81 17.74 21.97
N ILE A 140 -29.00 17.39 20.98
CA ILE A 140 -27.59 16.99 21.15
C ILE A 140 -26.69 18.09 20.60
N ASN A 141 -25.91 18.74 21.46
CA ASN A 141 -24.97 19.79 21.08
C ASN A 141 -23.53 19.36 21.34
N PHE A 142 -22.78 19.10 20.28
CA PHE A 142 -21.36 18.77 20.35
C PHE A 142 -20.52 20.05 20.45
N ASP A 143 -19.75 20.21 21.53
CA ASP A 143 -18.86 21.35 21.75
C ASP A 143 -17.40 20.91 21.77
N PHE A 144 -16.59 21.48 20.87
CA PHE A 144 -15.19 21.07 20.66
C PHE A 144 -14.19 22.24 20.73
N ARG A 145 -14.61 23.39 21.28
CA ARG A 145 -13.83 24.65 21.23
C ARG A 145 -12.47 24.59 21.93
N ASP A 146 -12.22 23.58 22.76
CA ASP A 146 -11.00 23.42 23.57
C ASP A 146 -10.09 22.24 23.16
N ILE A 147 -10.39 21.54 22.06
CA ILE A 147 -9.49 20.50 21.51
C ILE A 147 -8.31 21.19 20.81
N PHE A 148 -7.17 21.31 21.50
CA PHE A 148 -5.91 21.64 20.84
C PHE A 148 -5.54 20.51 19.86
N PRO A 149 -5.19 20.82 18.61
CA PRO A 149 -4.81 19.82 17.61
C PRO A 149 -3.41 19.28 17.94
N SER A 150 -3.31 18.42 18.95
CA SER A 150 -2.10 17.63 19.18
C SER A 150 -2.20 16.32 18.43
N SER A 151 -2.24 16.38 17.09
CA SER A 151 -1.93 15.27 16.15
C SER A 151 -2.63 13.90 16.30
N TYR A 152 -3.51 13.69 17.29
CA TYR A 152 -4.13 12.41 17.59
C TYR A 152 -5.57 12.65 18.06
N SER A 153 -6.52 11.89 17.51
CA SER A 153 -7.99 11.97 17.70
C SER A 153 -8.75 12.93 16.75
N ARG A 154 -8.70 12.61 15.45
CA ARG A 154 -9.74 12.92 14.44
C ARG A 154 -10.87 11.87 14.55
N TYR A 155 -11.69 11.91 15.60
CA TYR A 155 -12.90 11.07 15.64
C TYR A 155 -14.10 11.97 15.36
N ALA A 156 -14.82 11.67 14.28
CA ALA A 156 -16.13 12.23 14.03
C ALA A 156 -17.10 11.72 15.11
N PRO A 157 -17.89 12.59 15.77
CA PRO A 157 -18.88 12.14 16.73
C PRO A 157 -19.89 11.20 16.07
N THR A 158 -20.42 10.25 16.83
CA THR A 158 -21.40 9.27 16.32
C THR A 158 -22.74 9.44 17.00
N VAL A 159 -23.83 9.45 16.24
CA VAL A 159 -25.18 9.25 16.78
C VAL A 159 -25.76 7.97 16.21
N ALA A 160 -26.20 7.08 17.10
CA ALA A 160 -26.64 5.74 16.74
C ALA A 160 -28.08 5.48 17.20
N TYR A 161 -28.85 4.80 16.37
CA TYR A 161 -30.25 4.46 16.62
C TYR A 161 -30.48 2.95 16.57
N GLY A 162 -29.44 2.14 16.82
CA GLY A 162 -29.47 0.68 16.64
C GLY A 162 -30.52 -0.04 17.49
N SER A 163 -30.95 0.55 18.60
CA SER A 163 -32.00 0.01 19.47
C SER A 163 -33.42 0.45 19.06
N SER A 164 -33.56 1.28 18.02
CA SER A 164 -34.83 1.90 17.67
C SER A 164 -35.91 0.88 17.25
N PRO A 165 -37.15 1.02 17.74
CA PRO A 165 -38.22 0.08 17.45
C PRO A 165 -38.88 0.25 16.07
N GLU A 166 -38.57 1.33 15.36
CA GLU A 166 -39.06 1.63 14.00
C GLU A 166 -37.91 2.21 13.17
N ALA A 167 -38.13 2.30 11.86
CA ALA A 167 -37.20 2.96 10.95
C ALA A 167 -37.07 4.46 11.26
N ILE A 168 -35.88 4.99 11.01
CA ILE A 168 -35.52 6.37 11.18
C ILE A 168 -35.27 7.07 9.83
N TYR A 169 -35.38 8.38 9.86
CA TYR A 169 -34.99 9.29 8.79
C TYR A 169 -34.07 10.36 9.36
N PHE A 170 -32.88 10.51 8.80
CA PHE A 170 -31.91 11.51 9.25
C PHE A 170 -31.35 12.31 8.07
N ASP A 171 -31.28 13.64 8.23
CA ASP A 171 -30.70 14.56 7.23
C ASP A 171 -29.64 15.44 7.90
N GLN A 172 -28.37 15.27 7.48
CA GLN A 172 -27.20 15.96 8.04
C GLN A 172 -27.13 17.46 7.73
N ASP A 173 -27.87 18.00 6.76
CA ASP A 173 -27.94 19.46 6.58
C ASP A 173 -28.91 20.10 7.56
N SER A 174 -30.04 19.43 7.77
CA SER A 174 -31.05 19.89 8.72
C SER A 174 -30.68 19.56 10.17
N MET A 175 -29.76 18.59 10.34
CA MET A 175 -29.35 17.96 11.59
C MET A 175 -30.55 17.51 12.43
N LYS A 176 -31.52 16.86 11.78
CA LYS A 176 -32.76 16.40 12.41
C LYS A 176 -33.04 14.94 12.12
N GLY A 177 -33.48 14.26 13.16
CA GLY A 177 -34.06 12.93 13.10
C GLY A 177 -35.59 12.97 13.00
N TYR A 178 -36.15 11.95 12.37
CA TYR A 178 -37.59 11.67 12.31
C TYR A 178 -37.82 10.15 12.34
N GLY A 179 -38.99 9.71 12.81
CA GLY A 179 -39.32 8.28 12.89
C GLY A 179 -38.59 7.54 14.03
N GLY A 180 -39.23 6.50 14.57
CA GLY A 180 -38.69 5.71 15.67
C GLY A 180 -38.20 6.56 16.83
N ASP A 181 -36.96 6.31 17.22
CA ASP A 181 -36.28 6.99 18.32
C ASP A 181 -35.59 8.29 17.88
N ALA A 182 -35.58 8.59 16.58
CA ALA A 182 -35.05 9.84 16.06
C ALA A 182 -36.11 10.97 16.03
N GLU A 183 -37.39 10.68 16.33
CA GLU A 183 -38.50 11.61 16.11
C GLU A 183 -38.40 12.91 16.91
N GLY A 184 -37.97 13.97 16.23
CA GLY A 184 -37.92 15.32 16.80
C GLY A 184 -36.52 15.73 17.27
N ASP A 185 -35.56 14.82 17.17
CA ASP A 185 -34.16 15.04 17.51
C ASP A 185 -33.56 16.21 16.74
N ARG A 186 -32.68 16.93 17.42
CA ARG A 186 -31.89 18.03 16.85
C ARG A 186 -30.44 17.90 17.28
N ILE A 187 -29.57 17.85 16.29
CA ILE A 187 -28.13 17.80 16.52
C ILE A 187 -27.51 19.14 16.12
N SER A 188 -26.53 19.63 16.86
CA SER A 188 -25.79 20.84 16.51
C SER A 188 -24.34 20.78 16.96
N PHE A 189 -23.52 21.66 16.39
CA PHE A 189 -22.15 21.89 16.82
C PHE A 189 -22.02 23.31 17.39
N ALA A 190 -21.30 23.47 18.50
CA ALA A 190 -21.15 24.75 19.18
C ALA A 190 -20.13 25.69 18.50
N ASP A 191 -19.25 25.15 17.66
CA ASP A 191 -18.32 25.92 16.83
C ASP A 191 -18.71 25.79 15.35
N ASP A 192 -19.08 26.93 14.76
CA ASP A 192 -19.53 27.05 13.36
C ASP A 192 -18.33 27.24 12.40
N SER A 193 -17.08 27.15 12.91
CA SER A 193 -15.90 27.56 12.16
C SER A 193 -15.18 26.47 11.38
N GLU A 194 -15.43 25.18 11.63
CA GLU A 194 -15.01 24.10 10.74
C GLU A 194 -16.10 23.03 10.66
N LEU A 195 -16.56 22.77 9.44
CA LEU A 195 -17.53 21.75 9.07
C LEU A 195 -16.96 20.37 9.49
N ARG A 196 -17.34 19.86 10.66
CA ARG A 196 -16.91 18.54 11.14
C ARG A 196 -17.84 17.44 10.62
N ASP A 197 -17.26 16.29 10.31
CA ASP A 197 -17.96 15.07 9.91
C ASP A 197 -18.80 14.55 11.09
N LEU A 198 -19.99 14.02 10.79
CA LEU A 198 -20.86 13.34 11.75
C LEU A 198 -21.09 11.92 11.26
N ASN A 199 -20.91 10.96 12.16
CA ASN A 199 -21.26 9.57 11.89
C ASN A 199 -22.69 9.33 12.33
N ILE A 200 -23.52 8.79 11.44
CA ILE A 200 -24.90 8.38 11.77
C ILE A 200 -25.02 6.88 11.59
N ARG A 201 -25.59 6.21 12.60
CA ARG A 201 -25.95 4.80 12.51
C ARG A 201 -27.46 4.62 12.65
N GLY A 202 -28.05 3.94 11.69
CA GLY A 202 -29.44 3.53 11.62
C GLY A 202 -29.85 2.52 12.69
N SER A 203 -31.10 2.09 12.54
CA SER A 203 -31.81 1.07 13.31
C SER A 203 -31.61 -0.32 12.69
N ASN A 204 -32.48 -1.28 13.02
CA ASN A 204 -32.53 -2.58 12.34
C ASN A 204 -33.77 -2.69 11.43
N HIS A 205 -34.23 -1.56 10.88
CA HIS A 205 -35.35 -1.44 9.96
C HIS A 205 -34.96 -0.55 8.78
N ASP A 206 -35.73 -0.64 7.69
CA ASP A 206 -35.57 0.14 6.46
C ASP A 206 -35.50 1.68 6.68
N ASP A 207 -34.29 2.20 6.85
CA ASP A 207 -33.99 3.58 7.21
C ASP A 207 -33.78 4.46 5.96
N LEU A 208 -33.84 5.78 6.17
CA LEU A 208 -33.39 6.76 5.17
C LEU A 208 -32.37 7.72 5.78
N LEU A 209 -31.10 7.56 5.37
CA LEU A 209 -29.99 8.35 5.85
C LEU A 209 -29.49 9.28 4.74
N ILE A 210 -29.36 10.58 5.04
CA ILE A 210 -28.95 11.58 4.08
C ILE A 210 -27.75 12.37 4.62
N GLY A 211 -26.64 12.31 3.89
CA GLY A 211 -25.41 13.07 4.09
C GLY A 211 -25.55 14.56 3.76
N GLY A 212 -24.44 15.31 3.89
CA GLY A 212 -24.42 16.75 3.72
C GLY A 212 -24.21 17.20 2.27
N GLU A 213 -24.69 18.39 1.90
CA GLU A 213 -24.51 18.91 0.51
C GLU A 213 -23.10 19.46 0.23
N GLU A 214 -22.30 19.76 1.26
CA GLU A 214 -20.93 20.29 1.13
C GLU A 214 -19.92 19.53 2.00
N ARG A 215 -20.33 18.45 2.68
CA ARG A 215 -19.52 17.71 3.65
C ARG A 215 -19.62 16.22 3.36
N GLY A 216 -18.47 15.57 3.27
CA GLY A 216 -18.39 14.13 3.44
C GLY A 216 -18.84 13.70 4.84
N GLY A 217 -19.19 12.44 4.99
CA GLY A 217 -19.61 11.88 6.28
C GLY A 217 -19.65 10.36 6.26
N THR A 218 -19.87 9.76 7.43
CA THR A 218 -20.03 8.30 7.53
C THR A 218 -21.47 7.94 7.87
N LEU A 219 -22.09 7.11 7.04
CA LEU A 219 -23.46 6.59 7.23
C LEU A 219 -23.41 5.07 7.40
N PHE A 220 -24.10 4.56 8.41
CA PHE A 220 -24.23 3.12 8.66
C PHE A 220 -25.71 2.77 8.71
N GLY A 221 -26.19 1.87 7.85
CA GLY A 221 -27.58 1.40 7.80
C GLY A 221 -27.92 0.43 8.92
N ALA A 222 -27.01 -0.52 9.16
CA ALA A 222 -27.09 -1.61 10.13
C ALA A 222 -28.00 -2.77 9.70
N GLY A 223 -29.32 -2.64 9.74
CA GLY A 223 -30.16 -3.73 9.27
C GLY A 223 -31.46 -3.25 8.69
N GLY A 224 -32.01 -3.97 7.72
CA GLY A 224 -33.19 -3.52 6.99
C GLY A 224 -32.82 -3.18 5.55
N ASP A 225 -33.80 -2.92 4.69
CA ASP A 225 -33.54 -2.49 3.31
C ASP A 225 -33.41 -0.95 3.31
N ASP A 226 -32.21 -0.42 3.47
CA ASP A 226 -31.95 1.00 3.74
C ASP A 226 -31.76 1.84 2.47
N LEU A 227 -32.08 3.14 2.55
CA LEU A 227 -31.74 4.13 1.52
C LEU A 227 -30.77 5.16 2.07
N MET A 228 -29.56 5.21 1.51
CA MET A 228 -28.51 6.15 1.89
C MET A 228 -28.18 7.08 0.73
N ILE A 229 -28.06 8.37 1.00
CA ILE A 229 -27.76 9.40 0.01
C ILE A 229 -26.63 10.28 0.54
N GLY A 230 -25.41 10.15 0.00
CA GLY A 230 -24.23 10.91 0.40
C GLY A 230 -24.35 12.42 0.10
N ARG A 231 -24.87 12.74 -1.10
CA ARG A 231 -25.00 14.09 -1.67
C ARG A 231 -23.67 14.70 -2.14
N GLY A 232 -22.87 15.31 -1.27
CA GLY A 232 -21.68 16.04 -1.68
C GLY A 232 -20.48 15.82 -0.78
N GLY A 233 -19.28 15.75 -1.36
CA GLY A 233 -18.03 15.48 -0.64
C GLY A 233 -17.86 13.99 -0.33
N ASP A 234 -16.67 13.59 0.07
CA ASP A 234 -16.26 12.17 0.16
C ASP A 234 -16.95 11.44 1.33
N ASN A 235 -17.86 10.52 1.04
CA ASN A 235 -18.64 9.78 2.03
C ASN A 235 -18.11 8.37 2.25
N THR A 236 -18.41 7.80 3.41
CA THR A 236 -18.27 6.37 3.68
C THR A 236 -19.63 5.82 4.06
N MET A 237 -20.16 4.88 3.28
CA MET A 237 -21.50 4.34 3.46
C MET A 237 -21.46 2.82 3.62
N VAL A 238 -22.11 2.31 4.66
CA VAL A 238 -22.12 0.88 5.00
C VAL A 238 -23.56 0.41 5.23
N GLY A 239 -24.08 -0.46 4.35
CA GLY A 239 -25.41 -1.08 4.43
C GLY A 239 -25.56 -2.09 5.57
N ASP A 240 -24.52 -2.90 5.78
CA ASP A 240 -24.49 -4.06 6.69
C ASP A 240 -25.41 -5.20 6.23
N THR A 241 -26.70 -5.23 6.57
CA THR A 241 -27.60 -6.36 6.24
C THR A 241 -28.94 -5.92 5.68
N GLY A 242 -29.32 -6.43 4.51
CA GLY A 242 -30.55 -6.00 3.86
C GLY A 242 -30.43 -5.99 2.36
N ASN A 243 -31.36 -5.39 1.63
CA ASN A 243 -31.14 -5.00 0.24
C ASN A 243 -31.09 -3.48 0.22
N ASP A 244 -29.89 -2.95 0.32
CA ASP A 244 -29.65 -1.54 0.57
C ASP A 244 -29.52 -0.77 -0.75
N THR A 245 -29.78 0.53 -0.71
CA THR A 245 -29.59 1.46 -1.82
C THR A 245 -28.67 2.58 -1.35
N LEU A 246 -27.42 2.55 -1.80
CA LEU A 246 -26.41 3.56 -1.48
C LEU A 246 -26.15 4.43 -2.71
N MET A 247 -26.35 5.74 -2.57
CA MET A 247 -26.12 6.74 -3.63
C MET A 247 -25.08 7.77 -3.16
N GLY A 248 -23.85 7.72 -3.67
CA GLY A 248 -22.76 8.66 -3.39
C GLY A 248 -23.08 10.09 -3.84
N ASN A 249 -23.31 10.24 -5.13
CA ASN A 249 -23.53 11.50 -5.86
C ASN A 249 -22.21 12.26 -6.14
N ASP A 250 -21.93 13.39 -5.50
CA ASP A 250 -20.70 14.16 -5.76
C ASP A 250 -19.63 13.83 -4.70
N GLY A 251 -18.40 13.50 -5.09
CA GLY A 251 -17.29 13.24 -4.16
C GLY A 251 -16.62 11.90 -4.44
N ASP A 252 -15.49 11.62 -3.81
CA ASP A 252 -14.83 10.31 -3.91
C ASP A 252 -15.36 9.41 -2.78
N ASP A 253 -16.41 8.64 -3.06
CA ASP A 253 -17.19 7.91 -2.06
C ASP A 253 -16.69 6.47 -1.85
N HIS A 254 -16.85 5.95 -0.63
CA HIS A 254 -16.57 4.56 -0.27
C HIS A 254 -17.85 3.83 0.12
N LEU A 255 -18.26 2.82 -0.66
CA LEU A 255 -19.52 2.11 -0.53
C LEU A 255 -19.29 0.65 -0.12
N THR A 256 -19.97 0.20 0.92
CA THR A 256 -20.02 -1.21 1.32
C THR A 256 -21.49 -1.61 1.49
N GLY A 257 -22.03 -2.39 0.56
CA GLY A 257 -23.41 -2.90 0.68
C GLY A 257 -23.56 -3.84 1.87
N GLY A 258 -22.72 -4.87 1.92
CA GLY A 258 -22.77 -5.89 2.96
C GLY A 258 -23.57 -7.10 2.48
N SER A 259 -24.24 -7.80 3.38
CA SER A 259 -25.01 -8.98 3.00
C SER A 259 -26.37 -8.56 2.41
N GLY A 260 -26.57 -8.81 1.13
CA GLY A 260 -27.75 -8.31 0.47
C GLY A 260 -27.82 -8.59 -1.01
N ALA A 261 -28.77 -7.95 -1.67
CA ALA A 261 -28.70 -7.70 -3.09
C ALA A 261 -28.86 -6.19 -3.25
N ASP A 262 -27.73 -5.50 -3.23
CA ASP A 262 -27.68 -4.07 -2.97
C ASP A 262 -27.63 -3.27 -4.28
N PHE A 263 -28.01 -2.00 -4.22
CA PHE A 263 -27.84 -1.05 -5.30
C PHE A 263 -26.79 -0.02 -4.87
N LEU A 264 -25.63 -0.05 -5.50
CA LEU A 264 -24.49 0.82 -5.19
C LEU A 264 -24.23 1.72 -6.40
N ASP A 265 -24.40 3.03 -6.18
CA ASP A 265 -24.25 4.09 -7.19
C ASP A 265 -23.25 5.11 -6.63
N GLY A 266 -22.01 5.12 -7.14
CA GLY A 266 -20.96 6.04 -6.69
C GLY A 266 -21.28 7.46 -7.13
N GLY A 267 -21.46 7.63 -8.44
CA GLY A 267 -21.98 8.86 -9.03
C GLY A 267 -20.88 9.63 -9.75
N SER A 268 -20.29 10.63 -9.11
CA SER A 268 -19.26 11.45 -9.72
C SER A 268 -18.12 11.69 -8.76
N GLY A 269 -16.92 11.34 -9.20
CA GLY A 269 -15.73 11.27 -8.37
C GLY A 269 -14.96 10.02 -8.78
N GLN A 270 -14.02 9.61 -7.95
CA GLN A 270 -13.44 8.28 -7.97
C GLN A 270 -14.07 7.47 -6.84
N ASP A 271 -15.02 6.60 -7.19
CA ASP A 271 -15.84 5.92 -6.19
C ASP A 271 -15.39 4.47 -5.98
N THR A 272 -15.25 4.06 -4.72
CA THR A 272 -14.77 2.74 -4.31
C THR A 272 -15.88 1.87 -3.76
N ILE A 273 -15.99 0.64 -4.26
CA ILE A 273 -16.76 -0.43 -3.62
C ILE A 273 -15.86 -1.37 -2.83
N SER A 274 -16.30 -1.79 -1.65
CA SER A 274 -15.54 -2.70 -0.78
C SER A 274 -16.31 -3.95 -0.44
N TYR A 275 -15.62 -5.09 -0.59
CA TYR A 275 -16.09 -6.41 -0.21
C TYR A 275 -15.22 -7.05 0.88
N GLN A 276 -14.37 -6.27 1.56
CA GLN A 276 -13.38 -6.77 2.53
C GLN A 276 -13.99 -7.62 3.66
N THR A 277 -15.23 -7.35 4.05
CA THR A 277 -15.94 -8.08 5.10
C THR A 277 -16.58 -9.39 4.63
N SER A 278 -16.61 -9.63 3.31
CA SER A 278 -17.24 -10.80 2.72
C SER A 278 -16.56 -12.09 3.19
N ALA A 279 -17.40 -13.05 3.58
CA ALA A 279 -16.94 -14.36 4.06
C ALA A 279 -16.60 -15.35 2.92
N GLU A 280 -16.84 -14.97 1.67
CA GLU A 280 -16.53 -15.76 0.46
C GLU A 280 -15.92 -14.86 -0.62
N ALA A 281 -15.24 -15.47 -1.59
CA ALA A 281 -14.68 -14.76 -2.73
C ALA A 281 -15.77 -14.13 -3.62
N VAL A 282 -15.42 -13.04 -4.30
CA VAL A 282 -16.28 -12.28 -5.21
C VAL A 282 -15.75 -12.30 -6.64
N HIS A 283 -16.67 -12.07 -7.58
CA HIS A 283 -16.39 -11.82 -8.98
C HIS A 283 -17.06 -10.51 -9.38
N ILE A 284 -16.24 -9.49 -9.64
CA ILE A 284 -16.67 -8.15 -10.01
C ILE A 284 -16.17 -7.85 -11.43
N ASP A 285 -17.05 -7.29 -12.27
CA ASP A 285 -16.72 -6.76 -13.60
C ASP A 285 -17.45 -5.44 -13.79
N LEU A 286 -16.73 -4.32 -13.71
CA LEU A 286 -17.29 -2.97 -13.80
C LEU A 286 -17.84 -2.70 -15.21
N GLY A 287 -17.09 -3.08 -16.25
CA GLY A 287 -17.50 -2.89 -17.64
C GLY A 287 -18.75 -3.69 -18.03
N ALA A 288 -18.93 -4.89 -17.47
CA ALA A 288 -20.10 -5.73 -17.71
C ALA A 288 -21.23 -5.54 -16.68
N GLY A 289 -20.97 -4.85 -15.57
CA GLY A 289 -21.87 -4.71 -14.43
C GLY A 289 -22.18 -6.04 -13.75
N ILE A 290 -21.17 -6.90 -13.58
CA ILE A 290 -21.30 -8.18 -12.87
C ILE A 290 -20.85 -8.00 -11.43
N ALA A 291 -21.68 -8.47 -10.49
CA ALA A 291 -21.35 -8.64 -9.09
C ALA A 291 -21.91 -9.99 -8.61
N GLU A 292 -21.01 -10.94 -8.33
CA GLU A 292 -21.38 -12.31 -7.97
C GLU A 292 -20.49 -12.86 -6.84
N GLY A 293 -21.05 -13.77 -6.03
CA GLY A 293 -20.33 -14.43 -4.93
C GLY A 293 -20.32 -13.63 -3.63
N GLY A 294 -20.23 -14.32 -2.48
CA GLY A 294 -20.20 -13.67 -1.17
C GLY A 294 -21.28 -12.61 -0.97
N ASP A 295 -20.86 -11.47 -0.42
CA ASP A 295 -21.69 -10.28 -0.23
C ASP A 295 -22.04 -9.59 -1.57
N ALA A 296 -21.24 -9.75 -2.64
CA ALA A 296 -21.53 -9.18 -3.95
C ALA A 296 -22.73 -9.81 -4.70
N ASN A 297 -23.26 -10.94 -4.20
CA ASN A 297 -24.21 -11.74 -4.95
C ASN A 297 -25.57 -11.04 -5.13
N GLY A 298 -25.80 -10.53 -6.34
CA GLY A 298 -27.06 -9.89 -6.72
C GLY A 298 -27.03 -8.37 -6.64
N ASP A 299 -25.88 -7.81 -6.29
CA ASP A 299 -25.65 -6.38 -6.30
C ASP A 299 -25.77 -5.81 -7.72
N VAL A 300 -26.08 -4.52 -7.77
CA VAL A 300 -26.06 -3.69 -8.97
C VAL A 300 -25.12 -2.53 -8.71
N LEU A 301 -24.06 -2.47 -9.51
CA LEU A 301 -23.01 -1.46 -9.43
C LEU A 301 -23.17 -0.47 -10.58
N ILE A 302 -23.11 0.83 -10.29
CA ILE A 302 -23.22 1.91 -11.27
C ILE A 302 -22.24 3.03 -10.88
N ASP A 303 -21.58 3.62 -11.87
CA ASP A 303 -20.73 4.80 -11.72
C ASP A 303 -19.75 4.63 -10.53
N VAL A 304 -18.98 3.54 -10.57
CA VAL A 304 -17.93 3.17 -9.61
C VAL A 304 -16.70 2.71 -10.39
N GLU A 305 -15.51 3.07 -9.91
CA GLU A 305 -14.24 2.86 -10.61
C GLU A 305 -13.26 2.00 -9.80
N ASP A 306 -13.36 2.01 -8.47
CA ASP A 306 -12.39 1.36 -7.58
C ASP A 306 -12.99 0.15 -6.87
N ILE A 307 -12.17 -0.88 -6.66
CA ILE A 307 -12.60 -2.11 -6.01
C ILE A 307 -11.62 -2.52 -4.91
N PHE A 308 -12.15 -2.75 -3.72
CA PHE A 308 -11.49 -3.49 -2.66
C PHE A 308 -12.06 -4.91 -2.57
N GLY A 309 -11.20 -5.90 -2.85
CA GLY A 309 -11.51 -7.32 -2.80
C GLY A 309 -11.71 -7.87 -1.39
N THR A 310 -11.67 -9.19 -1.29
CA THR A 310 -11.90 -9.94 -0.05
C THR A 310 -10.59 -10.49 0.51
N SER A 311 -10.66 -11.40 1.50
CA SER A 311 -9.49 -12.17 1.95
C SER A 311 -9.34 -13.53 1.25
N HIS A 312 -10.03 -13.72 0.11
CA HIS A 312 -10.17 -15.02 -0.52
C HIS A 312 -9.47 -15.11 -1.88
N ARG A 313 -10.18 -15.42 -2.96
CA ARG A 313 -9.56 -15.62 -4.27
C ARG A 313 -10.50 -15.03 -5.29
N ASP A 314 -10.35 -13.75 -5.49
CA ASP A 314 -11.28 -12.92 -6.22
C ASP A 314 -10.91 -12.86 -7.69
N LEU A 315 -11.92 -12.55 -8.50
CA LEU A 315 -11.76 -12.14 -9.89
C LEU A 315 -12.30 -10.73 -10.01
N LEU A 316 -11.41 -9.75 -10.16
CA LEU A 316 -11.75 -8.34 -10.20
C LEU A 316 -11.41 -7.80 -11.59
N ILE A 317 -12.38 -7.17 -12.25
CA ILE A 317 -12.24 -6.66 -13.61
C ILE A 317 -12.71 -5.21 -13.61
N GLY A 318 -11.81 -4.32 -13.99
CA GLY A 318 -12.05 -2.89 -14.20
C GLY A 318 -12.91 -2.60 -15.43
N ASP A 319 -12.91 -1.35 -15.86
CA ASP A 319 -13.56 -0.89 -17.08
C ASP A 319 -12.57 -0.20 -18.04
N ASP A 320 -13.03 0.73 -18.89
CA ASP A 320 -12.15 1.46 -19.81
C ASP A 320 -11.69 2.81 -19.19
N GLN A 321 -11.84 2.99 -17.87
CA GLN A 321 -11.44 4.18 -17.12
C GLN A 321 -10.31 3.85 -16.14
N ASP A 322 -9.63 4.86 -15.61
CA ASP A 322 -8.60 4.70 -14.58
C ASP A 322 -9.21 4.07 -13.32
N ASN A 323 -8.80 2.85 -12.98
CA ASN A 323 -9.30 2.08 -11.83
C ASN A 323 -8.20 1.84 -10.78
N ASN A 324 -8.56 1.91 -9.50
CA ASN A 324 -7.71 1.45 -8.40
C ASN A 324 -8.31 0.17 -7.79
N ILE A 325 -7.67 -0.96 -8.09
CA ILE A 325 -8.15 -2.30 -7.73
C ILE A 325 -7.15 -2.98 -6.79
N ASP A 326 -7.57 -3.21 -5.55
CA ASP A 326 -6.81 -3.94 -4.54
C ASP A 326 -7.49 -5.28 -4.25
N GLY A 327 -6.83 -6.39 -4.62
CA GLY A 327 -7.27 -7.74 -4.31
C GLY A 327 -7.27 -8.07 -2.81
N TYR A 328 -6.60 -7.23 -2.00
CA TYR A 328 -6.41 -7.36 -0.57
C TYR A 328 -5.59 -8.60 -0.19
N PHE A 329 -6.17 -9.59 0.48
CA PHE A 329 -5.47 -10.85 0.77
C PHE A 329 -6.02 -11.94 -0.13
N GLY A 330 -5.15 -12.77 -0.68
CA GLY A 330 -5.64 -13.84 -1.54
C GLY A 330 -4.72 -14.15 -2.69
N TYR A 331 -5.16 -15.05 -3.56
CA TYR A 331 -4.52 -15.26 -4.87
C TYR A 331 -5.41 -14.73 -5.97
N ASP A 332 -5.59 -13.42 -5.95
CA ASP A 332 -6.57 -12.74 -6.78
C ASP A 332 -6.12 -12.65 -8.23
N THR A 333 -7.09 -12.53 -9.13
CA THR A 333 -6.83 -12.25 -10.54
C THR A 333 -7.52 -10.95 -10.91
N ILE A 334 -6.72 -10.00 -11.39
CA ILE A 334 -7.13 -8.63 -11.65
C ILE A 334 -6.89 -8.30 -13.12
N TYR A 335 -7.85 -7.62 -13.75
CA TYR A 335 -7.71 -7.04 -15.08
C TYR A 335 -8.11 -5.57 -15.01
N GLY A 336 -7.21 -4.65 -15.34
CA GLY A 336 -7.52 -3.22 -15.46
C GLY A 336 -8.36 -2.94 -16.71
N ASN A 337 -7.91 -3.47 -17.85
CA ASN A 337 -8.43 -3.32 -19.21
C ASN A 337 -7.95 -2.05 -19.91
N GLY A 338 -8.51 -0.88 -19.61
CA GLY A 338 -8.06 0.34 -20.27
C GLY A 338 -8.18 1.53 -19.33
N GLY A 339 -7.31 2.52 -19.49
CA GLY A 339 -7.15 3.58 -18.48
C GLY A 339 -5.77 3.46 -17.85
N ASP A 340 -5.35 4.47 -17.09
CA ASP A 340 -4.10 4.40 -16.32
C ASP A 340 -4.44 3.82 -14.93
N ASP A 341 -4.27 2.51 -14.76
CA ASP A 341 -4.77 1.75 -13.61
C ASP A 341 -3.76 1.62 -12.46
N THR A 342 -4.26 1.39 -11.25
CA THR A 342 -3.45 0.98 -10.08
C THR A 342 -3.94 -0.36 -9.56
N LEU A 343 -3.14 -1.40 -9.72
CA LEU A 343 -3.56 -2.78 -9.46
C LEU A 343 -2.65 -3.44 -8.40
N THR A 344 -3.24 -4.01 -7.35
CA THR A 344 -2.50 -4.79 -6.34
C THR A 344 -3.06 -6.20 -6.23
N GLY A 345 -2.27 -7.22 -6.56
CA GLY A 345 -2.69 -8.61 -6.46
C GLY A 345 -1.70 -9.63 -7.01
N ALA A 346 -2.00 -10.92 -6.82
CA ALA A 346 -1.10 -12.01 -7.18
C ALA A 346 -1.02 -12.29 -8.70
N THR A 347 -2.07 -11.93 -9.44
CA THR A 347 -2.06 -11.96 -10.90
C THR A 347 -2.79 -10.72 -11.40
N ALA A 348 -2.08 -9.84 -12.08
CA ALA A 348 -2.61 -8.58 -12.59
C ALA A 348 -2.23 -8.36 -14.06
N TYR A 349 -3.19 -7.87 -14.82
CA TYR A 349 -3.04 -7.43 -16.20
C TYR A 349 -3.46 -5.96 -16.26
N GLY A 350 -2.55 -5.06 -16.60
CA GLY A 350 -2.80 -3.62 -16.76
C GLY A 350 -3.78 -3.38 -17.90
N GLY A 351 -3.30 -3.51 -19.14
CA GLY A 351 -4.13 -3.45 -20.33
C GLY A 351 -3.67 -2.34 -21.26
N GLU A 352 -4.57 -1.45 -21.68
CA GLU A 352 -4.22 -0.23 -22.42
C GLU A 352 -4.09 0.96 -21.45
N GLY A 353 -2.91 1.56 -21.33
CA GLY A 353 -2.68 2.72 -20.46
C GLY A 353 -1.37 2.61 -19.72
N ASN A 354 -1.00 3.64 -18.95
CA ASN A 354 0.22 3.61 -18.15
C ASN A 354 -0.15 3.14 -16.74
N ASP A 355 0.07 1.86 -16.49
CA ASP A 355 -0.46 1.19 -15.31
C ASP A 355 0.60 1.10 -14.20
N THR A 356 0.12 1.05 -12.96
CA THR A 356 0.94 0.76 -11.78
C THR A 356 0.51 -0.56 -11.17
N LEU A 357 1.34 -1.59 -11.32
CA LEU A 357 1.08 -2.94 -10.83
C LEU A 357 1.98 -3.25 -9.63
N SER A 358 1.37 -3.85 -8.61
CA SER A 358 2.06 -4.31 -7.41
C SER A 358 1.68 -5.75 -7.10
N GLY A 359 2.70 -6.58 -6.86
CA GLY A 359 2.54 -7.90 -6.28
C GLY A 359 2.01 -7.82 -4.84
N THR A 360 1.73 -8.96 -4.24
CA THR A 360 1.19 -9.04 -2.89
C THR A 360 2.27 -8.70 -1.84
N GLU A 361 1.91 -7.96 -0.80
CA GLU A 361 2.77 -7.70 0.36
C GLU A 361 2.35 -8.61 1.55
N TYR A 362 3.33 -8.97 2.42
CA TYR A 362 3.17 -9.70 3.69
C TYR A 362 3.02 -11.23 3.65
N GLY A 363 4.15 -11.95 3.82
CA GLY A 363 4.17 -13.28 4.44
C GLY A 363 3.59 -14.40 3.58
N GLN A 364 3.37 -14.12 2.30
CA GLN A 364 3.07 -15.06 1.23
C GLN A 364 4.26 -14.95 0.27
N PRO A 365 5.32 -15.77 0.41
CA PRO A 365 6.48 -15.74 -0.49
C PRO A 365 6.13 -16.38 -1.84
N ASP A 366 4.96 -16.05 -2.37
CA ASP A 366 4.42 -16.63 -3.57
C ASP A 366 4.93 -15.89 -4.79
N ARG A 367 4.73 -16.52 -5.95
CA ARG A 367 5.13 -15.94 -7.21
C ARG A 367 3.96 -15.17 -7.76
N ASP A 368 4.17 -13.89 -7.96
CA ASP A 368 3.20 -13.02 -8.58
C ASP A 368 3.40 -12.99 -10.10
N TYR A 369 2.32 -12.72 -10.83
CA TYR A 369 2.29 -12.68 -12.29
C TYR A 369 1.72 -11.34 -12.73
N LEU A 370 2.59 -10.41 -13.06
CA LEU A 370 2.24 -9.02 -13.37
C LEU A 370 2.57 -8.72 -14.84
N TYR A 371 1.60 -8.19 -15.56
CA TYR A 371 1.68 -7.85 -16.98
C TYR A 371 1.21 -6.41 -17.16
N GLY A 372 2.08 -5.49 -17.57
CA GLY A 372 1.70 -4.11 -17.89
C GLY A 372 0.86 -4.04 -19.17
N ASP A 373 1.23 -4.86 -20.16
CA ASP A 373 0.60 -4.95 -21.47
C ASP A 373 0.95 -3.77 -22.40
N ALA A 374 0.18 -2.68 -22.46
CA ALA A 374 0.44 -1.60 -23.43
C ALA A 374 0.38 -0.21 -22.79
N GLY A 375 1.53 0.45 -22.68
CA GLY A 375 1.73 1.80 -22.16
C GLY A 375 3.08 1.86 -21.46
N ASP A 376 3.41 3.02 -20.88
CA ASP A 376 4.64 3.16 -20.09
C ASP A 376 4.35 2.74 -18.63
N ASP A 377 4.52 1.47 -18.29
CA ASP A 377 4.04 0.85 -17.06
C ASP A 377 5.07 0.88 -15.92
N THR A 378 4.57 0.80 -14.68
CA THR A 378 5.39 0.62 -13.48
C THR A 378 4.97 -0.66 -12.75
N ILE A 379 5.89 -1.61 -12.64
CA ILE A 379 5.64 -2.92 -12.06
C ILE A 379 6.55 -3.15 -10.85
N LEU A 380 5.96 -3.55 -9.72
CA LEU A 380 6.67 -3.89 -8.50
C LEU A 380 6.32 -5.31 -8.04
N GLY A 381 7.29 -6.24 -8.07
CA GLY A 381 7.10 -7.64 -7.68
C GLY A 381 6.89 -7.88 -6.18
N ASN A 382 7.48 -7.05 -5.33
CA ASN A 382 7.48 -7.20 -3.86
C ASN A 382 8.22 -8.43 -3.32
N GLU A 383 7.57 -9.26 -2.48
CA GLU A 383 8.19 -10.42 -1.82
C GLU A 383 7.94 -11.67 -2.68
N GLY A 384 8.95 -12.20 -3.35
CA GLY A 384 8.73 -13.41 -4.14
C GLY A 384 9.82 -13.64 -5.15
N GLY A 385 9.66 -14.72 -5.93
CA GLY A 385 10.39 -14.92 -7.17
C GLY A 385 9.39 -14.83 -8.32
N ASP A 386 9.23 -13.63 -8.86
CA ASP A 386 8.04 -13.22 -9.60
C ASP A 386 8.17 -13.40 -11.11
N TYR A 387 7.07 -13.18 -11.81
CA TYR A 387 6.99 -13.10 -13.25
C TYR A 387 6.44 -11.73 -13.64
N LEU A 388 7.33 -10.86 -14.10
CA LEU A 388 7.04 -9.45 -14.38
C LEU A 388 7.28 -9.17 -15.87
N TYR A 389 6.30 -8.59 -16.55
CA TYR A 389 6.39 -8.25 -17.97
C TYR A 389 5.86 -6.84 -18.18
N GLY A 390 6.70 -5.93 -18.68
CA GLY A 390 6.30 -4.56 -19.04
C GLY A 390 5.32 -4.59 -20.21
N GLY A 391 5.80 -4.86 -21.42
CA GLY A 391 4.95 -5.03 -22.60
C GLY A 391 5.32 -4.07 -23.72
N GLU A 392 4.36 -3.34 -24.29
CA GLU A 392 4.63 -2.26 -25.24
C GLU A 392 4.76 -0.92 -24.51
N GLY A 393 5.88 -0.23 -24.60
CA GLY A 393 6.09 1.08 -23.96
C GLY A 393 7.39 1.12 -23.19
N ASN A 394 7.70 2.25 -22.55
CA ASN A 394 8.92 2.42 -21.78
C ASN A 394 8.62 2.14 -20.31
N ASP A 395 8.95 0.92 -19.88
CA ASP A 395 8.48 0.35 -18.65
C ASP A 395 9.51 0.47 -17.52
N THR A 396 9.02 0.46 -16.28
CA THR A 396 9.83 0.34 -15.08
C THR A 396 9.45 -0.94 -14.35
N VAL A 397 10.27 -1.98 -14.48
CA VAL A 397 10.05 -3.31 -13.92
C VAL A 397 11.00 -3.56 -12.76
N LEU A 398 10.46 -3.63 -11.54
CA LEU A 398 11.22 -3.75 -10.30
C LEU A 398 10.83 -5.04 -9.57
N ALA A 399 11.77 -5.97 -9.39
CA ALA A 399 11.53 -7.21 -8.65
C ALA A 399 11.19 -6.99 -7.17
N GLY A 400 11.55 -5.84 -6.58
CA GLY A 400 11.27 -5.50 -5.17
C GLY A 400 12.41 -5.87 -4.21
N GLU A 401 12.28 -5.50 -2.93
CA GLU A 401 13.29 -5.86 -1.91
C GLU A 401 12.80 -7.03 -1.04
N VAL A 402 13.53 -8.15 -1.09
CA VAL A 402 13.30 -9.26 -0.17
C VAL A 402 13.63 -8.82 1.27
N TYR A 403 12.61 -8.65 2.11
CA TYR A 403 12.81 -8.44 3.54
C TYR A 403 13.30 -9.73 4.18
N TYR A 404 14.59 -9.76 4.55
CA TYR A 404 15.22 -10.85 5.28
C TYR A 404 14.61 -11.04 6.69
N ASP A 405 13.50 -11.76 6.80
CA ASP A 405 13.13 -12.42 8.05
C ASP A 405 13.39 -13.93 7.96
N ASP A 406 14.59 -14.30 8.43
CA ASP A 406 14.89 -15.60 9.04
C ASP A 406 14.87 -16.84 8.11
N ASP A 407 15.96 -17.10 7.36
CA ASP A 407 16.50 -18.42 6.95
C ASP A 407 15.53 -19.52 6.43
N LEU A 408 14.26 -19.21 6.14
CA LEU A 408 13.18 -20.18 5.92
C LEU A 408 12.97 -20.47 4.44
N PHE A 409 13.35 -19.55 3.56
CA PHE A 409 13.39 -19.73 2.12
C PHE A 409 14.62 -18.99 1.57
N PRO A 410 15.53 -19.64 0.82
CA PRO A 410 16.44 -18.88 -0.03
C PRO A 410 15.57 -18.04 -0.98
N PRO A 411 15.96 -16.79 -1.28
CA PRO A 411 15.20 -15.95 -2.18
C PRO A 411 15.10 -16.68 -3.54
N ASP A 412 13.89 -16.80 -4.06
CA ASP A 412 13.63 -17.42 -5.35
C ASP A 412 13.93 -16.38 -6.44
N GLY A 413 14.57 -16.78 -7.53
CA GLY A 413 14.84 -15.89 -8.66
C GLY A 413 13.57 -15.37 -9.33
N THR A 414 13.59 -14.09 -9.69
CA THR A 414 12.57 -13.38 -10.46
C THR A 414 12.86 -13.47 -11.96
N HIS A 415 11.80 -13.57 -12.74
CA HIS A 415 11.83 -13.38 -14.18
C HIS A 415 11.19 -12.03 -14.51
N ALA A 416 11.98 -11.11 -15.04
CA ALA A 416 11.53 -9.78 -15.44
C ALA A 416 11.88 -9.51 -16.91
N ASP A 417 10.93 -8.95 -17.65
CA ASP A 417 11.03 -8.64 -19.07
C ASP A 417 10.48 -7.23 -19.31
N GLY A 418 11.28 -6.32 -19.86
CA GLY A 418 10.88 -4.96 -20.22
C GLY A 418 9.88 -4.98 -21.38
N GLY A 419 10.31 -5.48 -22.53
CA GLY A 419 9.45 -5.66 -23.70
C GLY A 419 9.86 -4.74 -24.85
N ASP A 420 8.92 -3.99 -25.41
CA ASP A 420 9.13 -3.06 -26.52
C ASP A 420 9.22 -1.62 -26.00
N GLY A 421 10.40 -1.07 -25.78
CA GLY A 421 10.63 0.34 -25.43
C GLY A 421 11.98 0.55 -24.78
N ASP A 422 12.28 1.79 -24.35
CA ASP A 422 13.51 2.05 -23.59
C ASP A 422 13.22 1.79 -22.08
N ASP A 423 13.51 0.59 -21.60
CA ASP A 423 13.02 0.08 -20.32
C ASP A 423 14.03 0.20 -19.16
N ILE A 424 13.51 0.12 -17.94
CA ILE A 424 14.29 -0.05 -16.71
C ILE A 424 13.90 -1.38 -16.07
N VAL A 425 14.83 -2.34 -16.02
CA VAL A 425 14.60 -3.66 -15.44
C VAL A 425 15.58 -3.89 -14.30
N LYS A 426 15.06 -4.17 -13.11
CA LYS A 426 15.87 -4.33 -11.90
C LYS A 426 15.52 -5.60 -11.14
N GLY A 427 16.53 -6.46 -10.96
CA GLY A 427 16.49 -7.63 -10.09
C GLY A 427 16.60 -7.29 -8.60
N HIS A 428 16.65 -8.33 -7.79
CA HIS A 428 16.62 -8.26 -6.34
C HIS A 428 17.82 -9.01 -5.71
N ASN A 429 17.62 -9.65 -4.56
CA ASN A 429 18.68 -10.34 -3.84
C ASN A 429 18.66 -11.86 -4.08
N ALA A 430 18.47 -12.29 -5.33
CA ALA A 430 18.49 -13.69 -5.76
C ALA A 430 19.07 -13.82 -7.18
N ASP A 431 19.26 -15.06 -7.64
CA ASP A 431 19.70 -15.35 -9.01
C ASP A 431 18.54 -15.08 -10.00
N ASP A 432 18.58 -13.94 -10.70
CA ASP A 432 17.46 -13.43 -11.49
C ASP A 432 17.63 -13.68 -13.02
N PHE A 433 16.51 -13.63 -13.74
CA PHE A 433 16.45 -13.70 -15.20
C PHE A 433 15.83 -12.42 -15.75
N LEU A 434 16.67 -11.53 -16.28
CA LEU A 434 16.29 -10.19 -16.70
C LEU A 434 16.42 -10.02 -18.22
N TYR A 435 15.41 -9.45 -18.86
CA TYR A 435 15.36 -9.16 -20.30
C TYR A 435 14.99 -7.69 -20.49
N GLY A 436 15.75 -6.97 -21.33
CA GLY A 436 15.43 -5.61 -21.77
C GLY A 436 14.38 -5.65 -22.86
N GLY A 437 14.74 -6.24 -24.00
CA GLY A 437 13.83 -6.45 -25.12
C GLY A 437 14.21 -5.58 -26.32
N THR A 438 13.28 -4.84 -26.90
CA THR A 438 13.60 -3.94 -28.00
C THR A 438 13.65 -2.50 -27.52
N GLY A 439 14.75 -1.79 -27.74
CA GLY A 439 14.94 -0.42 -27.28
C GLY A 439 16.26 -0.27 -26.56
N ASN A 440 16.48 0.87 -25.91
CA ASN A 440 17.76 1.14 -25.22
C ASN A 440 17.56 1.01 -23.72
N ASP A 441 17.89 -0.15 -23.19
CA ASP A 441 17.45 -0.54 -21.86
C ASP A 441 18.49 -0.29 -20.77
N LEU A 442 18.01 -0.14 -19.53
CA LEU A 442 18.82 -0.18 -18.33
C LEU A 442 18.47 -1.43 -17.52
N ILE A 443 19.42 -2.35 -17.41
CA ILE A 443 19.27 -3.60 -16.66
C ILE A 443 20.24 -3.62 -15.48
N GLU A 444 19.73 -3.84 -14.27
CA GLU A 444 20.52 -4.00 -13.04
C GLU A 444 20.18 -5.34 -12.36
N GLY A 445 21.17 -6.25 -12.25
CA GLY A 445 21.03 -7.59 -11.64
C GLY A 445 20.73 -7.53 -10.14
N GLY A 446 21.60 -6.86 -9.39
CA GLY A 446 21.44 -6.71 -7.94
C GLY A 446 22.40 -7.61 -7.18
N MET A 447 21.87 -8.56 -6.40
CA MET A 447 22.72 -9.55 -5.73
C MET A 447 22.26 -10.96 -6.09
N GLY A 448 23.20 -11.84 -6.41
CA GLY A 448 22.88 -13.18 -6.90
C GLY A 448 23.61 -13.42 -8.20
N ASP A 449 23.67 -14.67 -8.65
CA ASP A 449 24.30 -15.00 -9.93
C ASP A 449 23.27 -14.80 -11.05
N ASP A 450 23.26 -13.60 -11.67
CA ASP A 450 22.18 -13.16 -12.55
C ASP A 450 22.38 -13.55 -14.02
N ALA A 451 21.28 -13.74 -14.74
CA ALA A 451 21.27 -13.94 -16.19
C ALA A 451 20.50 -12.81 -16.88
N MET A 452 21.24 -11.92 -17.56
CA MET A 452 20.70 -10.72 -18.17
C MET A 452 20.85 -10.72 -19.69
N TYR A 453 19.84 -10.22 -20.39
CA TYR A 453 19.77 -10.13 -21.85
C TYR A 453 19.26 -8.73 -22.27
N GLY A 454 20.06 -7.95 -23.00
CA GLY A 454 19.64 -6.64 -23.54
C GLY A 454 18.72 -6.77 -24.77
N GLU A 455 19.10 -7.66 -25.69
CA GLU A 455 18.45 -7.89 -26.99
C GLU A 455 18.70 -6.77 -28.02
N ASP A 456 17.70 -6.05 -28.51
CA ASP A 456 17.84 -5.12 -29.65
C ASP A 456 17.96 -3.66 -29.17
N GLY A 457 19.16 -3.07 -29.15
CA GLY A 457 19.35 -1.63 -28.99
C GLY A 457 20.65 -1.26 -28.28
N GLN A 458 20.72 -0.07 -27.68
CA GLN A 458 21.95 0.39 -26.98
C GLN A 458 21.77 0.30 -25.48
N ASP A 459 22.20 -0.82 -24.92
CA ASP A 459 21.82 -1.19 -23.56
C ASP A 459 22.91 -0.83 -22.54
N ILE A 460 22.47 -0.61 -21.30
CA ILE A 460 23.32 -0.47 -20.13
C ILE A 460 22.98 -1.61 -19.18
N MET A 461 23.94 -2.50 -18.96
CA MET A 461 23.76 -3.67 -18.12
C MET A 461 24.76 -3.66 -16.95
N ARG A 462 24.27 -3.91 -15.74
CA ARG A 462 25.08 -4.02 -14.52
C ARG A 462 24.78 -5.32 -13.77
N GLY A 463 25.80 -6.16 -13.58
CA GLY A 463 25.67 -7.37 -12.75
C GLY A 463 25.63 -7.07 -11.25
N ASP A 464 26.37 -6.04 -10.83
CA ASP A 464 26.52 -5.65 -9.43
C ASP A 464 27.26 -6.70 -8.58
N HIS A 465 26.58 -7.67 -7.95
CA HIS A 465 27.20 -8.66 -7.08
C HIS A 465 26.77 -10.08 -7.41
N GLY A 466 27.68 -10.91 -7.87
CA GLY A 466 27.41 -12.30 -8.24
C GLY A 466 28.37 -12.77 -9.30
N ASP A 467 28.35 -14.06 -9.63
CA ASP A 467 29.00 -14.56 -10.83
C ASP A 467 28.01 -14.44 -12.00
N ASP A 468 27.96 -13.28 -12.65
CA ASP A 468 26.87 -12.89 -13.54
C ASP A 468 27.08 -13.32 -15.01
N GLN A 469 25.98 -13.42 -15.76
CA GLN A 469 26.01 -13.59 -17.21
C GLN A 469 25.27 -12.43 -17.89
N LEU A 470 26.02 -11.58 -18.60
CA LEU A 470 25.50 -10.42 -19.32
C LEU A 470 25.58 -10.68 -20.83
N VAL A 471 24.45 -10.57 -21.52
CA VAL A 471 24.36 -10.74 -22.96
C VAL A 471 23.70 -9.51 -23.58
N ALA A 472 24.49 -8.65 -24.23
CA ALA A 472 24.00 -7.36 -24.75
C ALA A 472 23.03 -7.55 -25.91
N GLY A 473 23.53 -8.04 -27.05
CA GLY A 473 22.69 -8.23 -28.24
C GLY A 473 23.11 -7.32 -29.38
N ALA A 474 22.19 -6.58 -29.97
CA ALA A 474 22.46 -5.76 -31.15
C ALA A 474 22.47 -4.27 -30.81
N GLY A 475 23.63 -3.62 -30.86
CA GLY A 475 23.70 -2.17 -30.90
C GLY A 475 25.03 -1.63 -30.45
N ARG A 476 25.07 -0.89 -29.35
CA ARG A 476 26.33 -0.34 -28.82
C ARG A 476 26.18 -0.23 -27.32
N ASP A 477 26.73 -1.22 -26.66
CA ASP A 477 26.29 -1.53 -25.31
C ASP A 477 27.37 -1.20 -24.29
N LEU A 478 26.94 -1.02 -23.05
CA LEU A 478 27.80 -0.86 -21.89
C LEU A 478 27.49 -1.97 -20.89
N LEU A 479 28.44 -2.87 -20.69
CA LEU A 479 28.36 -3.96 -19.73
C LEU A 479 29.35 -3.69 -18.59
N GLU A 480 28.83 -3.71 -17.36
CA GLU A 480 29.60 -3.61 -16.12
C GLU A 480 29.30 -4.88 -15.30
N GLY A 481 30.28 -5.79 -15.17
CA GLY A 481 30.13 -7.06 -14.44
C GLY A 481 29.92 -6.80 -12.95
N GLY A 482 30.89 -6.12 -12.32
CA GLY A 482 30.76 -5.69 -10.93
C GLY A 482 31.64 -6.53 -10.02
N ARG A 483 31.05 -7.33 -9.12
CA ARG A 483 31.78 -8.20 -8.20
C ARG A 483 31.41 -9.65 -8.45
N GLY A 484 32.42 -10.47 -8.70
CA GLY A 484 32.28 -11.91 -8.92
C GLY A 484 32.88 -12.25 -10.27
N ALA A 485 32.86 -13.52 -10.66
CA ALA A 485 33.47 -13.95 -11.90
C ALA A 485 32.45 -13.90 -13.05
N ASP A 486 32.48 -12.81 -13.81
CA ASP A 486 31.41 -12.48 -14.75
C ASP A 486 31.68 -13.00 -16.16
N ARG A 487 30.61 -13.32 -16.89
CA ARG A 487 30.65 -13.70 -18.31
C ARG A 487 29.88 -12.67 -19.14
N MET A 488 30.60 -11.86 -19.89
CA MET A 488 30.03 -10.75 -20.67
C MET A 488 30.16 -10.97 -22.17
N PHE A 489 29.04 -10.82 -22.89
CA PHE A 489 28.95 -10.96 -24.34
C PHE A 489 28.38 -9.68 -24.95
N GLY A 490 29.22 -8.89 -25.64
CA GLY A 490 28.78 -7.69 -26.38
C GLY A 490 27.92 -8.02 -27.60
N GLN A 491 28.22 -9.14 -28.28
CA GLN A 491 27.54 -9.57 -29.51
C GLN A 491 27.71 -8.55 -30.66
N ASP A 492 26.65 -8.04 -31.27
CA ASP A 492 26.74 -7.21 -32.47
C ASP A 492 26.84 -5.74 -32.06
N GLY A 493 27.98 -5.06 -32.21
CA GLY A 493 28.02 -3.68 -31.78
C GLY A 493 29.37 -2.99 -31.81
N HIS A 494 29.57 -2.01 -30.93
CA HIS A 494 30.86 -1.34 -30.72
C HIS A 494 30.97 -1.08 -29.23
N ASP A 495 31.19 -2.15 -28.49
CA ASP A 495 30.71 -2.27 -27.13
C ASP A 495 31.78 -1.85 -26.12
N VAL A 496 31.33 -1.62 -24.88
CA VAL A 496 32.21 -1.32 -23.76
C VAL A 496 31.94 -2.36 -22.68
N LEU A 497 32.92 -3.24 -22.44
CA LEU A 497 32.84 -4.27 -21.40
C LEU A 497 33.83 -3.95 -20.29
N ARG A 498 33.35 -4.00 -19.04
CA ARG A 498 34.14 -3.80 -17.81
C ARG A 498 33.88 -4.92 -16.82
N GLY A 499 34.90 -5.73 -16.51
CA GLY A 499 34.76 -6.81 -15.52
C GLY A 499 34.76 -6.32 -14.07
N ASP A 500 35.49 -5.23 -13.81
CA ASP A 500 35.64 -4.62 -12.49
C ASP A 500 36.35 -5.53 -11.46
N HIS A 501 35.66 -6.36 -10.68
CA HIS A 501 36.24 -7.18 -9.62
C HIS A 501 35.91 -8.66 -9.80
N GLY A 502 36.85 -9.47 -10.28
CA GLY A 502 36.56 -10.87 -10.52
C GLY A 502 37.59 -11.53 -11.39
N GLU A 503 37.44 -12.83 -11.65
CA GLU A 503 38.13 -13.45 -12.79
C GLU A 503 37.15 -13.48 -13.96
N ASP A 504 37.17 -12.43 -14.78
CA ASP A 504 36.10 -12.18 -15.73
C ASP A 504 36.37 -12.79 -17.11
N ALA A 505 35.32 -13.02 -17.88
CA ALA A 505 35.39 -13.49 -19.26
C ALA A 505 34.66 -12.52 -20.20
N LEU A 506 35.44 -11.80 -21.02
CA LEU A 506 34.96 -10.75 -21.90
C LEU A 506 34.98 -11.21 -23.36
N PHE A 507 33.80 -11.26 -23.97
CA PHE A 507 33.58 -11.56 -25.38
C PHE A 507 33.04 -10.30 -26.06
N GLY A 508 33.92 -9.54 -26.73
CA GLY A 508 33.51 -8.32 -27.46
C GLY A 508 32.42 -8.62 -28.49
N GLY A 509 32.69 -9.56 -29.38
CA GLY A 509 31.75 -9.92 -30.44
C GLY A 509 32.08 -9.15 -31.71
N ASP A 510 31.06 -8.93 -32.53
CA ASP A 510 31.17 -8.24 -33.80
C ASP A 510 31.35 -6.74 -33.62
N GLY A 511 32.46 -6.18 -34.12
CA GLY A 511 32.72 -4.75 -34.05
C GLY A 511 34.00 -4.35 -33.33
N ASN A 512 34.18 -3.05 -33.08
CA ASN A 512 35.41 -2.53 -32.50
C ASN A 512 35.15 -2.23 -31.03
N ASP A 513 35.53 -3.17 -30.17
CA ASP A 513 35.10 -3.13 -28.77
C ASP A 513 36.17 -2.57 -27.85
N LEU A 514 35.73 -2.05 -26.71
CA LEU A 514 36.58 -1.56 -25.64
C LEU A 514 36.43 -2.48 -24.43
N LEU A 515 37.50 -3.21 -24.13
CA LEU A 515 37.52 -4.23 -23.09
C LEU A 515 38.42 -3.79 -21.93
N THR A 516 37.92 -3.91 -20.71
CA THR A 516 38.64 -3.60 -19.47
C THR A 516 38.39 -4.72 -18.48
N GLY A 517 39.43 -5.48 -18.13
CA GLY A 517 39.29 -6.65 -17.26
C GLY A 517 38.97 -6.22 -15.83
N GLY A 518 39.74 -5.27 -15.30
CA GLY A 518 39.62 -4.81 -13.92
C GLY A 518 40.66 -5.45 -13.02
N ALA A 519 40.21 -6.04 -11.92
CA ALA A 519 41.08 -6.63 -10.91
C ALA A 519 40.98 -8.15 -10.92
N SER A 520 42.14 -8.80 -10.84
CA SER A 520 42.40 -10.26 -10.88
C SER A 520 42.90 -10.68 -12.26
N SER A 521 42.69 -11.93 -12.67
CA SER A 521 43.27 -12.47 -13.90
C SER A 521 42.14 -12.73 -14.88
N ASP A 522 41.99 -11.85 -15.86
CA ASP A 522 40.83 -11.82 -16.73
C ASP A 522 41.08 -12.53 -18.06
N ASN A 523 40.01 -12.99 -18.68
CA ASN A 523 40.01 -13.71 -19.95
C ASN A 523 39.36 -12.85 -21.04
N PHE A 524 40.14 -12.46 -22.03
CA PHE A 524 39.66 -11.80 -23.25
C PHE A 524 39.54 -12.84 -24.36
N VAL A 525 38.33 -13.05 -24.88
CA VAL A 525 38.00 -14.27 -25.63
C VAL A 525 37.65 -14.00 -27.09
N TRP A 526 38.33 -14.69 -28.01
CA TRP A 526 38.02 -14.72 -29.45
C TRP A 526 37.74 -16.15 -29.92
N VAL A 527 36.46 -16.47 -30.16
CA VAL A 527 36.02 -17.80 -30.67
C VAL A 527 35.60 -17.79 -32.16
N ARG A 528 35.24 -16.62 -32.71
CA ARG A 528 34.86 -16.44 -34.13
C ARG A 528 35.81 -15.47 -34.84
N PHE A 529 36.13 -15.74 -36.11
CA PHE A 529 37.05 -14.92 -36.91
C PHE A 529 36.35 -13.97 -37.90
N GLU A 530 35.24 -14.41 -38.48
CA GLU A 530 34.35 -13.52 -39.24
C GLU A 530 33.22 -13.15 -38.29
N GLY A 531 32.92 -11.88 -38.20
CA GLY A 531 31.98 -11.39 -37.23
C GLY A 531 32.71 -10.65 -36.14
N GLY A 532 33.53 -11.31 -35.30
CA GLY A 532 34.04 -10.69 -34.07
C GLY A 532 35.54 -10.76 -33.84
N ALA A 533 36.31 -10.14 -34.72
CA ALA A 533 37.75 -10.05 -34.58
C ALA A 533 38.30 -8.69 -35.04
N GLU A 534 37.45 -7.67 -35.15
CA GLU A 534 37.72 -6.36 -35.74
C GLU A 534 38.74 -5.61 -34.86
N ARG A 535 38.65 -4.28 -34.67
CA ARG A 535 39.69 -3.53 -33.96
C ARG A 535 39.33 -3.31 -32.51
N ASP A 536 39.45 -4.39 -31.75
CA ASP A 536 39.23 -4.37 -30.31
C ASP A 536 40.39 -3.71 -29.58
N ARG A 537 40.11 -3.18 -28.39
CA ARG A 537 41.10 -2.53 -27.55
C ARG A 537 40.96 -2.99 -26.10
N ILE A 538 42.02 -3.57 -25.56
CA ILE A 538 42.16 -3.88 -24.15
C ILE A 538 42.92 -2.75 -23.45
N THR A 539 42.40 -2.23 -22.35
CA THR A 539 42.93 -1.01 -21.71
C THR A 539 43.85 -1.24 -20.50
N ASP A 540 43.77 -2.39 -19.85
CA ASP A 540 44.37 -2.64 -18.53
C ASP A 540 45.09 -3.99 -18.39
N PHE A 541 45.38 -4.66 -19.51
CA PHE A 541 45.99 -6.00 -19.54
C PHE A 541 47.22 -6.16 -18.62
N GLU A 542 47.13 -7.04 -17.63
CA GLU A 542 48.24 -7.42 -16.75
C GLU A 542 49.03 -8.59 -17.36
N ALA A 543 50.26 -8.33 -17.86
CA ALA A 543 51.10 -9.38 -18.43
C ALA A 543 51.83 -10.23 -17.35
N GLY A 544 52.18 -11.47 -17.69
CA GLY A 544 52.90 -12.41 -16.82
C GLY A 544 52.14 -13.71 -16.54
N GLU A 545 52.79 -14.67 -15.87
CA GLU A 545 52.29 -16.05 -15.68
C GLU A 545 50.98 -16.17 -14.88
N ASN A 546 50.59 -15.14 -14.12
CA ASN A 546 49.31 -15.10 -13.38
C ASN A 546 48.54 -13.81 -13.66
N GLY A 547 48.87 -13.13 -14.77
CA GLY A 547 48.08 -12.00 -15.24
C GLY A 547 47.05 -12.46 -16.26
N ASP A 548 46.51 -11.51 -17.00
CA ASP A 548 45.41 -11.70 -17.94
C ASP A 548 45.77 -12.60 -19.11
N ARG A 549 44.72 -13.11 -19.75
CA ARG A 549 44.80 -14.16 -20.77
C ARG A 549 43.98 -13.80 -21.99
N LEU A 550 44.58 -13.98 -23.17
CA LEU A 550 43.86 -14.00 -24.45
C LEU A 550 43.51 -15.45 -24.78
N LEU A 551 42.23 -15.75 -24.93
CA LEU A 551 41.71 -17.08 -25.22
C LEU A 551 41.32 -17.16 -26.71
N LEU A 552 42.01 -18.02 -27.47
CA LEU A 552 41.81 -18.16 -28.91
C LEU A 552 41.15 -19.50 -29.26
N GLY A 553 39.90 -19.45 -29.71
CA GLY A 553 39.10 -20.62 -30.09
C GLY A 553 39.65 -21.35 -31.32
N LYS A 554 39.34 -22.64 -31.45
CA LYS A 554 39.86 -23.49 -32.54
C LYS A 554 39.57 -22.94 -33.93
N THR A 555 38.34 -22.52 -34.18
CA THR A 555 37.92 -21.96 -35.46
C THR A 555 38.59 -20.62 -35.77
N PHE A 556 38.89 -19.84 -34.73
CA PHE A 556 39.62 -18.59 -34.86
C PHE A 556 41.06 -18.83 -35.31
N GLN A 557 41.77 -19.74 -34.64
CA GLN A 557 43.16 -20.11 -34.96
C GLN A 557 43.32 -20.59 -36.40
N GLU A 558 42.43 -21.48 -36.86
CA GLU A 558 42.45 -22.00 -38.25
C GLU A 558 42.38 -20.89 -39.32
N LYS A 559 41.71 -19.78 -39.01
CA LYS A 559 41.54 -18.65 -39.94
C LYS A 559 42.60 -17.56 -39.76
N SER A 560 43.01 -17.26 -38.52
CA SER A 560 44.04 -16.26 -38.23
C SER A 560 45.45 -16.75 -38.57
N GLY A 561 45.68 -18.06 -38.47
CA GLY A 561 47.00 -18.67 -38.60
C GLY A 561 47.87 -18.47 -37.36
N ILE A 562 47.26 -18.19 -36.20
CA ILE A 562 47.93 -18.05 -34.91
C ILE A 562 47.66 -19.34 -34.12
N ASP A 563 48.52 -20.34 -34.28
CA ASP A 563 48.30 -21.69 -33.71
C ASP A 563 49.11 -21.93 -32.42
N ASP A 564 50.11 -21.10 -32.14
CA ASP A 564 50.91 -21.15 -30.92
C ASP A 564 51.44 -19.76 -30.52
N PHE A 565 52.15 -19.71 -29.38
CA PHE A 565 52.68 -18.45 -28.85
C PHE A 565 53.76 -17.83 -29.74
N ASP A 566 54.57 -18.63 -30.45
CA ASP A 566 55.58 -18.10 -31.36
C ASP A 566 54.90 -17.41 -32.56
N ASP A 567 53.79 -17.97 -33.06
CA ASP A 567 52.95 -17.35 -34.09
C ASP A 567 52.27 -16.07 -33.58
N PHE A 568 51.76 -16.08 -32.34
CA PHE A 568 51.15 -14.89 -31.73
C PHE A 568 52.14 -13.71 -31.69
N ILE A 569 53.37 -13.96 -31.20
CA ILE A 569 54.43 -12.95 -31.16
C ILE A 569 54.85 -12.52 -32.57
N HIS A 570 54.77 -13.40 -33.57
CA HIS A 570 55.05 -13.03 -34.96
C HIS A 570 54.04 -12.02 -35.52
N HIS A 571 52.79 -12.08 -35.06
CA HIS A 571 51.70 -11.18 -35.43
C HIS A 571 51.66 -9.88 -34.61
N ALA A 572 52.48 -9.77 -33.55
CA ALA A 572 52.53 -8.62 -32.67
C ALA A 572 53.50 -7.53 -33.17
N GLU A 573 53.03 -6.28 -33.17
CA GLU A 573 53.79 -5.08 -33.47
C GLU A 573 53.71 -4.07 -32.32
N GLN A 574 54.88 -3.59 -31.85
CA GLN A 574 54.94 -2.55 -30.82
C GLN A 574 54.62 -1.19 -31.44
N ASN A 575 53.76 -0.43 -30.79
CA ASN A 575 53.47 0.96 -31.14
C ASN A 575 53.59 1.90 -29.91
N ASP A 576 53.15 3.15 -30.07
CA ASP A 576 53.28 4.19 -29.04
C ASP A 576 52.33 4.00 -27.83
N THR A 577 51.27 3.20 -27.96
CA THR A 577 50.27 2.96 -26.91
C THR A 577 50.39 1.59 -26.25
N GLY A 578 51.02 0.63 -26.93
CA GLY A 578 51.26 -0.72 -26.42
C GLY A 578 51.58 -1.68 -27.55
N VAL A 579 50.94 -2.85 -27.54
CA VAL A 579 51.13 -3.92 -28.52
C VAL A 579 49.88 -4.05 -29.38
N TYR A 580 50.04 -4.09 -30.71
CA TYR A 580 48.96 -4.42 -31.63
C TYR A 580 49.20 -5.81 -32.22
N VAL A 581 48.20 -6.68 -32.20
CA VAL A 581 48.28 -8.04 -32.77
C VAL A 581 47.40 -8.09 -34.02
N ASP A 582 47.99 -8.28 -35.19
CA ASP A 582 47.25 -8.37 -36.46
C ASP A 582 46.70 -9.78 -36.69
N PHE A 583 45.39 -9.97 -36.52
CA PHE A 583 44.74 -11.27 -36.76
C PHE A 583 44.60 -11.61 -38.26
N SER A 584 44.75 -10.64 -39.16
CA SER A 584 44.49 -10.82 -40.59
C SER A 584 45.66 -11.43 -41.39
N GLY A 585 46.83 -11.59 -40.77
CA GLY A 585 48.06 -12.02 -41.44
C GLY A 585 48.43 -11.13 -42.63
N GLY A 586 48.11 -9.83 -42.54
CA GLY A 586 48.32 -8.82 -43.58
C GLY A 586 47.44 -8.92 -44.83
N ARG A 587 46.33 -9.69 -44.80
CA ARG A 587 45.53 -9.97 -46.01
C ARG A 587 44.29 -9.11 -46.22
N HIS A 588 43.73 -8.42 -45.22
CA HIS A 588 42.54 -7.55 -45.39
C HIS A 588 42.50 -6.41 -44.34
N TYR A 589 41.60 -5.42 -44.53
CA TYR A 589 41.42 -4.33 -43.58
C TYR A 589 40.87 -4.86 -42.23
N SER A 590 41.56 -4.47 -41.15
CA SER A 590 41.03 -4.22 -39.79
C SER A 590 40.52 -5.39 -38.94
N TYR A 591 41.27 -6.49 -38.84
CA TYR A 591 41.11 -7.47 -37.75
C TYR A 591 42.35 -7.48 -36.86
N GLY A 592 42.20 -7.36 -35.54
CA GLY A 592 43.32 -7.35 -34.61
C GLY A 592 43.07 -6.55 -33.34
N VAL A 593 43.67 -6.99 -32.25
CA VAL A 593 43.53 -6.36 -30.93
C VAL A 593 44.67 -5.39 -30.62
N GLN A 594 44.32 -4.23 -30.08
CA GLN A 594 45.25 -3.30 -29.45
C GLN A 594 45.28 -3.55 -27.94
N ILE A 595 46.44 -3.91 -27.40
CA ILE A 595 46.67 -4.12 -25.97
C ILE A 595 47.50 -2.94 -25.45
N ASP A 596 46.90 -2.11 -24.61
CA ASP A 596 47.54 -0.90 -24.12
C ASP A 596 48.48 -1.16 -22.93
N GLY A 597 49.45 -0.26 -22.74
CA GLY A 597 50.23 -0.19 -21.51
C GLY A 597 51.35 -1.22 -21.35
N ILE A 598 51.46 -2.19 -22.25
CA ILE A 598 52.48 -3.26 -22.20
C ILE A 598 53.54 -3.16 -23.31
N GLU A 599 54.72 -3.76 -23.08
CA GLU A 599 55.72 -4.02 -24.12
C GLU A 599 55.60 -5.47 -24.62
N ILE A 600 55.95 -5.75 -25.89
CA ILE A 600 55.95 -7.13 -26.44
C ILE A 600 56.78 -8.08 -25.57
N GLY A 601 57.85 -7.59 -24.93
CA GLY A 601 58.71 -8.39 -24.08
C GLY A 601 58.11 -8.80 -22.72
N ASP A 602 56.96 -8.22 -22.34
CA ASP A 602 56.26 -8.52 -21.10
C ASP A 602 55.36 -9.77 -21.23
N LEU A 603 54.93 -10.09 -22.45
CA LEU A 603 54.07 -11.25 -22.74
C LEU A 603 54.81 -12.57 -22.53
N VAL A 604 54.15 -13.53 -21.88
CA VAL A 604 54.63 -14.91 -21.69
C VAL A 604 53.63 -15.93 -22.24
N GLU A 605 54.04 -17.19 -22.38
CA GLU A 605 53.20 -18.27 -22.91
C GLU A 605 51.89 -18.43 -22.10
N GLY A 606 51.91 -18.15 -20.79
CA GLY A 606 50.71 -18.17 -19.95
C GLY A 606 49.65 -17.12 -20.29
N ASN A 607 50.01 -16.02 -20.98
CA ASN A 607 49.08 -14.96 -21.36
C ASN A 607 48.24 -15.29 -22.59
N VAL A 608 48.53 -16.37 -23.31
CA VAL A 608 47.75 -16.75 -24.50
C VAL A 608 47.39 -18.23 -24.40
N ALA A 609 46.09 -18.50 -24.41
CA ALA A 609 45.55 -19.83 -24.39
C ALA A 609 44.97 -20.21 -25.75
N PHE A 610 45.32 -21.41 -26.20
CA PHE A 610 44.90 -21.96 -27.49
C PHE A 610 43.98 -23.15 -27.27
N ASP A 611 43.30 -23.54 -28.34
CA ASP A 611 42.40 -24.69 -28.41
C ASP A 611 41.19 -24.62 -27.47
N VAL A 612 40.82 -23.41 -27.07
CA VAL A 612 39.60 -23.14 -26.30
C VAL A 612 38.39 -23.60 -27.12
N ASP A 613 37.37 -24.14 -26.46
CA ASP A 613 36.13 -24.47 -27.17
C ASP A 613 35.38 -23.20 -27.62
N ASP A 614 34.36 -23.38 -28.45
CA ASP A 614 33.60 -22.26 -29.03
C ASP A 614 32.78 -21.49 -27.96
N TYR A 615 32.83 -21.90 -26.69
CA TYR A 615 32.21 -21.26 -25.53
C TYR A 615 33.22 -20.60 -24.59
N GLY A 616 34.50 -20.55 -24.96
CA GLY A 616 35.55 -19.95 -24.12
C GLY A 616 35.96 -20.80 -22.92
N SER A 617 35.56 -22.08 -22.86
CA SER A 617 35.99 -23.00 -21.81
C SER A 617 37.30 -23.73 -22.18
N LEU A 618 38.20 -23.84 -21.19
CA LEU A 618 39.50 -24.51 -21.30
C LEU A 618 39.42 -26.03 -21.18
#